data_AF-A0A2G6GUP7-F1
#
_entry.id   AF-A0A2G6GUP7-F1
#
_cell.length_a   1.000
_cell.length_b   1.000
_cell.length_c   1.000
_cell.angle_alpha   90.00
_cell.angle_beta   90.00
_cell.angle_gamma   90.00
#
_symmetry.space_group_name_H-M   'P 1'
#
loop_
_entity.id
_entity.type
_entity.pdbx_description
1 polymer ?
#
loop_
_entity_poly.entity_id
_entity_poly.type
_entity_poly.pdbx_seq_one_letter_code
_entity_poly.pdbx_strand_id
1 'polypeptide(L)'
;MLLMLAALAVGFVALSACSDDDTDDGTENSSGDGNGNGNGGGAQTSDADLTVKVGEFITYEVPDGYDAPLTNMTGMVDYRKVGNTLYLNGLQEGKAKLEIGKDFTLHKELSIEVLPNPELEGKTQKITLTTTEAAVGKPIGLEIKIAGDDAWIDLNNNGVKDEGEAEAAKTAELEERLNLPAKTFSIYGRVYSLVVRYTKLSALKVENGYALTRLHCSSDALQEFRVADLDCPNLRELSLGLNESRTLDLTRFPNLTELSISNGNSIGLVDPGNVESIILPSKYLVKLKVVEQPLRELDLSGYPCLSWLSLIDTHLKSLDVSPCSKARNLNVFLRDCSMLASVNLANGNNTNTDVEIYDCKDLKCIKVDKGFDASKWTIPTAVTIKNDGTSCP
;
A
#
# COMPACT_ATOMS: atom_id res chain seq x y z
N MET A 1 -42.00 -16.79 18.45
CA MET A 1 -42.10 -16.98 16.99
C MET A 1 -41.23 -15.90 16.36
N LEU A 2 -40.21 -16.34 15.60
CA LEU A 2 -39.06 -15.64 15.03
C LEU A 2 -39.11 -14.10 14.93
N LEU A 3 -38.12 -13.41 15.53
CA LEU A 3 -37.58 -12.16 14.99
C LEU A 3 -36.61 -12.54 13.86
N MET A 4 -36.89 -12.11 12.63
CA MET A 4 -35.95 -12.19 11.52
C MET A 4 -34.80 -11.22 11.77
N LEU A 5 -33.59 -11.74 11.96
CA LEU A 5 -32.36 -11.01 11.69
C LEU A 5 -32.32 -10.70 10.19
N ALA A 6 -32.47 -9.44 9.81
CA ALA A 6 -32.02 -8.97 8.51
C ALA A 6 -30.49 -8.89 8.57
N ALA A 7 -29.81 -9.90 8.03
CA ALA A 7 -28.40 -9.78 7.69
C ALA A 7 -28.30 -8.72 6.58
N LEU A 8 -27.82 -7.52 6.92
CA LEU A 8 -27.29 -6.61 5.90
C LEU A 8 -26.06 -7.32 5.31
N ALA A 9 -26.25 -7.94 4.15
CA ALA A 9 -25.16 -8.29 3.28
C ALA A 9 -24.54 -6.97 2.79
N VAL A 10 -23.47 -6.53 3.44
CA VAL A 10 -22.59 -5.49 2.91
C VAL A 10 -21.95 -6.08 1.66
N GLY A 11 -22.52 -5.75 0.51
CA GLY A 11 -21.97 -6.11 -0.78
C GLY A 11 -20.63 -5.40 -0.94
N PHE A 12 -19.54 -6.14 -0.83
CA PHE A 12 -18.22 -5.67 -1.23
C PHE A 12 -18.29 -5.28 -2.72
N VAL A 13 -18.23 -3.98 -3.01
CA VAL A 13 -17.93 -3.52 -4.37
C VAL A 13 -16.49 -3.94 -4.63
N ALA A 14 -16.31 -4.86 -5.57
CA ALA A 14 -14.98 -5.24 -6.02
C ALA A 14 -14.33 -4.01 -6.66
N LEU A 15 -13.31 -3.42 -6.02
CA LEU A 15 -12.42 -2.49 -6.70
C LEU A 15 -11.91 -3.21 -7.98
N SER A 16 -11.87 -2.48 -9.08
CA SER A 16 -11.07 -2.90 -10.23
C SER A 16 -9.61 -2.60 -9.87
N ALA A 17 -8.76 -3.62 -9.87
CA ALA A 17 -7.34 -3.45 -9.57
C ALA A 17 -6.56 -2.92 -10.78
N CYS A 18 -7.13 -3.09 -11.97
CA CYS A 18 -6.54 -2.78 -13.25
C CYS A 18 -7.58 -1.95 -14.01
N SER A 19 -7.22 -0.75 -14.44
CA SER A 19 -8.04 0.02 -15.37
C SER A 19 -8.14 -0.78 -16.67
N ASP A 20 -9.24 -1.49 -16.86
CA ASP A 20 -9.57 -2.16 -18.13
C ASP A 20 -10.28 -1.12 -18.99
N ASP A 21 -9.61 -0.52 -19.99
CA ASP A 21 -10.28 0.09 -21.14
C ASP A 21 -9.28 0.31 -22.29
N ASP A 22 -9.08 -0.74 -23.09
CA ASP A 22 -8.70 -0.62 -24.51
C ASP A 22 -9.63 -1.54 -25.29
N THR A 23 -10.85 -1.05 -25.56
CA THR A 23 -11.65 -1.58 -26.67
C THR A 23 -11.59 -0.59 -27.81
N ASP A 24 -10.62 -0.82 -28.70
CA ASP A 24 -10.56 -0.26 -30.04
C ASP A 24 -11.71 -0.89 -30.87
N ASP A 25 -12.92 -0.34 -30.75
CA ASP A 25 -13.99 -0.59 -31.72
C ASP A 25 -13.85 0.42 -32.87
N GLY A 26 -12.92 0.11 -33.76
CA GLY A 26 -12.86 0.71 -35.08
C GLY A 26 -14.01 0.18 -35.94
N THR A 27 -15.14 0.86 -35.93
CA THR A 27 -16.18 0.75 -36.98
C THR A 27 -16.37 2.06 -37.75
N GLU A 28 -16.58 1.86 -39.05
CA GLU A 28 -16.34 2.76 -40.17
C GLU A 28 -17.37 3.89 -40.38
N ASN A 29 -16.94 4.87 -41.21
CA ASN A 29 -17.71 5.66 -42.18
C ASN A 29 -18.66 6.76 -41.69
N SER A 30 -18.31 8.03 -41.95
CA SER A 30 -18.69 8.71 -43.20
C SER A 30 -18.39 10.21 -43.11
N SER A 31 -17.50 10.67 -44.00
CA SER A 31 -17.25 12.08 -44.26
C SER A 31 -18.34 12.61 -45.21
N GLY A 32 -19.21 13.47 -44.68
CA GLY A 32 -20.13 14.32 -45.42
C GLY A 32 -19.85 15.78 -45.09
N ASP A 33 -19.14 16.46 -45.99
CA ASP A 33 -18.94 17.91 -45.95
C ASP A 33 -20.27 18.65 -46.14
N GLY A 34 -20.54 19.60 -45.24
CA GLY A 34 -21.76 20.39 -45.24
C GLY A 34 -21.68 21.65 -44.39
N ASN A 35 -20.94 22.64 -44.88
CA ASN A 35 -21.27 24.08 -44.92
C ASN A 35 -21.87 24.79 -43.69
N GLY A 36 -21.21 25.89 -43.26
CA GLY A 36 -21.92 27.14 -42.97
C GLY A 36 -22.02 27.63 -41.51
N ASN A 37 -21.10 28.52 -41.15
CA ASN A 37 -21.30 29.84 -40.52
C ASN A 37 -22.35 30.01 -39.38
N GLY A 38 -21.90 30.40 -38.18
CA GLY A 38 -22.77 30.85 -37.10
C GLY A 38 -22.02 31.37 -35.88
N ASN A 39 -21.81 32.69 -35.85
CA ASN A 39 -21.22 33.46 -34.76
C ASN A 39 -22.15 33.50 -33.53
N GLY A 40 -21.58 33.48 -32.32
CA GLY A 40 -22.22 34.02 -31.11
C GLY A 40 -22.62 33.00 -30.04
N GLY A 41 -21.84 32.96 -28.96
CA GLY A 41 -22.21 32.26 -27.73
C GLY A 41 -21.00 32.09 -26.83
N GLY A 42 -20.62 33.16 -26.12
CA GLY A 42 -19.67 33.03 -25.02
C GLY A 42 -20.22 32.02 -24.02
N ALA A 43 -19.59 30.86 -23.93
CA ALA A 43 -19.87 29.91 -22.88
C ALA A 43 -19.43 30.57 -21.56
N GLN A 44 -20.42 30.98 -20.76
CA GLN A 44 -20.21 31.19 -19.34
C GLN A 44 -19.73 29.86 -18.76
N THR A 45 -18.46 29.80 -18.40
CA THR A 45 -17.89 28.74 -17.57
C THR A 45 -18.33 29.01 -16.14
N SER A 46 -19.34 28.29 -15.65
CA SER A 46 -19.68 28.30 -14.23
C SER A 46 -18.61 27.56 -13.45
N ASP A 47 -18.03 28.20 -12.44
CA ASP A 47 -17.24 27.55 -11.40
C ASP A 47 -18.04 26.38 -10.81
N ALA A 48 -17.68 25.15 -11.16
CA ALA A 48 -18.31 23.98 -10.57
C ALA A 48 -17.59 23.65 -9.27
N ASP A 49 -17.96 24.34 -8.20
CA ASP A 49 -17.59 23.96 -6.84
C ASP A 49 -18.26 22.63 -6.50
N LEU A 50 -17.51 21.53 -6.54
CA LEU A 50 -18.03 20.23 -6.13
C LEU A 50 -18.14 20.19 -4.60
N THR A 51 -19.37 20.13 -4.09
CA THR A 51 -19.65 19.91 -2.66
C THR A 51 -19.95 18.43 -2.45
N VAL A 52 -19.03 17.67 -1.89
CA VAL A 52 -19.21 16.23 -1.65
C VAL A 52 -19.85 16.04 -0.27
N LYS A 53 -21.05 15.44 -0.22
CA LYS A 53 -21.64 14.96 1.05
C LYS A 53 -20.93 13.68 1.46
N VAL A 54 -20.52 13.59 2.73
CA VAL A 54 -19.80 12.43 3.23
C VAL A 54 -20.80 11.33 3.57
N GLY A 55 -20.80 10.29 2.75
CA GLY A 55 -21.55 9.04 2.94
C GLY A 55 -21.32 8.11 1.74
N GLU A 56 -20.98 6.84 2.04
CA GLU A 56 -20.71 5.64 1.20
C GLU A 56 -19.89 5.78 -0.11
N PHE A 57 -19.15 4.73 -0.48
CA PHE A 57 -17.78 4.93 -0.95
C PHE A 57 -17.33 4.31 -2.30
N ILE A 58 -16.34 4.91 -3.07
CA ILE A 58 -15.59 4.39 -4.29
C ILE A 58 -14.17 5.04 -4.60
N THR A 59 -13.20 4.28 -5.13
CA THR A 59 -11.86 4.73 -5.63
C THR A 59 -11.90 5.70 -6.84
N TYR A 60 -10.99 6.69 -6.92
CA TYR A 60 -10.81 7.52 -8.14
C TYR A 60 -9.66 7.02 -9.02
N GLU A 61 -9.94 6.77 -10.29
CA GLU A 61 -8.95 6.56 -11.35
C GLU A 61 -8.75 7.86 -12.13
N VAL A 62 -7.52 8.38 -12.15
CA VAL A 62 -7.13 9.47 -13.04
C VAL A 62 -7.02 8.90 -14.47
N PRO A 63 -7.73 9.44 -15.48
CA PRO A 63 -7.61 8.97 -16.87
C PRO A 63 -6.17 9.03 -17.39
N ASP A 64 -5.83 8.11 -18.29
CA ASP A 64 -4.46 7.97 -18.80
C ASP A 64 -3.93 9.22 -19.52
N GLY A 65 -2.64 9.52 -19.31
CA GLY A 65 -1.93 10.63 -19.96
C GLY A 65 -2.05 11.99 -19.26
N TYR A 66 -2.80 12.07 -18.16
CA TYR A 66 -3.09 13.33 -17.49
C TYR A 66 -2.46 13.42 -16.08
N ASP A 67 -1.44 14.29 -15.92
CA ASP A 67 -1.11 14.86 -14.61
C ASP A 67 -2.11 15.99 -14.34
N ALA A 68 -3.28 15.66 -13.81
CA ALA A 68 -4.23 16.68 -13.36
C ALA A 68 -3.55 17.48 -12.22
N PRO A 69 -3.31 18.80 -12.37
CA PRO A 69 -2.90 19.61 -11.25
C PRO A 69 -4.06 19.66 -10.26
N LEU A 70 -3.86 19.09 -9.08
CA LEU A 70 -4.73 19.30 -7.93
C LEU A 70 -4.52 20.75 -7.51
N THR A 71 -5.48 21.63 -7.81
CA THR A 71 -5.29 23.07 -7.64
C THR A 71 -5.71 23.56 -6.26
N ASN A 72 -6.59 22.83 -5.57
CA ASN A 72 -7.05 23.21 -4.24
C ASN A 72 -7.61 22.00 -3.48
N MET A 73 -6.94 21.62 -2.38
CA MET A 73 -7.38 20.57 -1.46
C MET A 73 -7.49 21.18 -0.07
N THR A 74 -8.70 21.21 0.49
CA THR A 74 -8.95 21.75 1.84
C THR A 74 -9.73 20.72 2.66
N GLY A 75 -9.54 20.72 3.99
CA GLY A 75 -10.24 19.79 4.91
C GLY A 75 -9.81 18.33 4.82
N MET A 76 -8.63 18.08 4.26
CA MET A 76 -7.96 16.79 4.17
C MET A 76 -6.70 16.82 5.03
N VAL A 77 -6.32 15.70 5.63
CA VAL A 77 -5.09 15.64 6.44
C VAL A 77 -3.89 15.19 5.58
N ASP A 78 -4.09 14.25 4.66
CA ASP A 78 -3.03 13.75 3.77
C ASP A 78 -3.62 13.17 2.48
N TYR A 79 -2.83 13.10 1.41
CA TYR A 79 -3.18 12.40 0.19
C TYR A 79 -1.96 11.67 -0.38
N ARG A 80 -2.22 10.57 -1.09
CA ARG A 80 -1.16 9.81 -1.76
C ARG A 80 -1.58 9.40 -3.15
N LYS A 81 -0.72 9.59 -4.14
CA LYS A 81 -0.91 9.04 -5.49
C LYS A 81 -0.11 7.73 -5.60
N VAL A 82 -0.77 6.64 -6.01
CA VAL A 82 -0.11 5.37 -6.36
C VAL A 82 -0.61 4.97 -7.75
N GLY A 83 0.28 5.03 -8.75
CA GLY A 83 -0.12 4.92 -10.15
C GLY A 83 -1.08 6.06 -10.53
N ASN A 84 -2.22 5.70 -11.12
CA ASN A 84 -3.29 6.64 -11.46
C ASN A 84 -4.33 6.81 -10.34
N THR A 85 -4.16 6.13 -9.20
CA THR A 85 -5.13 6.17 -8.11
C THR A 85 -4.72 7.19 -7.06
N LEU A 86 -5.67 8.05 -6.68
CA LEU A 86 -5.51 9.03 -5.62
C LEU A 86 -6.19 8.55 -4.33
N TYR A 87 -5.39 8.41 -3.28
CA TYR A 87 -5.80 8.01 -1.95
C TYR A 87 -5.94 9.26 -1.09
N LEU A 88 -7.13 9.47 -0.54
CA LEU A 88 -7.50 10.66 0.22
C LEU A 88 -7.70 10.26 1.69
N ASN A 89 -6.93 10.84 2.62
CA ASN A 89 -6.97 10.48 4.05
C ASN A 89 -7.49 11.64 4.93
N GLY A 90 -8.23 11.28 5.99
CA GLY A 90 -8.63 12.20 7.05
C GLY A 90 -9.74 13.18 6.67
N LEU A 91 -10.62 12.82 5.73
CA LEU A 91 -11.75 13.65 5.32
C LEU A 91 -12.75 13.82 6.48
N GLN A 92 -13.07 15.08 6.82
CA GLN A 92 -14.14 15.40 7.76
C GLN A 92 -15.43 15.77 7.00
N GLU A 93 -16.56 15.23 7.45
CA GLU A 93 -17.88 15.55 6.88
C GLU A 93 -18.12 17.06 6.79
N GLY A 94 -18.47 17.52 5.59
CA GLY A 94 -18.80 18.91 5.31
C GLY A 94 -17.61 19.90 5.29
N LYS A 95 -16.36 19.44 5.41
CA LYS A 95 -15.18 20.32 5.43
C LYS A 95 -14.19 20.12 4.30
N ALA A 96 -14.34 19.05 3.51
CA ALA A 96 -13.41 18.72 2.46
C ALA A 96 -13.84 19.29 1.10
N LYS A 97 -12.92 19.95 0.39
CA LYS A 97 -13.12 20.41 -1.00
C LYS A 97 -11.95 19.93 -1.86
N LEU A 98 -12.27 19.32 -2.99
CA LEU A 98 -11.33 18.88 -4.02
C LEU A 98 -11.63 19.65 -5.31
N GLU A 99 -10.70 20.50 -5.73
CA GLU A 99 -10.79 21.20 -7.02
C GLU A 99 -9.82 20.57 -8.02
N ILE A 100 -10.37 20.14 -9.16
CA ILE A 100 -9.61 19.65 -10.31
C ILE A 100 -9.49 20.81 -11.33
N GLY A 101 -8.32 20.97 -11.94
CA GLY A 101 -8.01 22.08 -12.84
C GLY A 101 -9.00 22.30 -13.99
N LYS A 102 -8.95 23.51 -14.57
CA LYS A 102 -9.99 24.12 -15.43
C LYS A 102 -10.18 23.49 -16.82
N ASP A 103 -9.26 22.63 -17.25
CA ASP A 103 -9.23 22.05 -18.60
C ASP A 103 -9.66 20.57 -18.64
N PHE A 104 -10.22 20.04 -17.54
CA PHE A 104 -10.51 18.62 -17.38
C PHE A 104 -12.02 18.38 -17.33
N THR A 105 -12.52 17.54 -18.24
CA THR A 105 -13.93 17.11 -18.25
C THR A 105 -14.05 15.78 -17.54
N LEU A 106 -14.90 15.72 -16.51
CA LEU A 106 -15.18 14.50 -15.75
C LEU A 106 -16.01 13.54 -16.63
N HIS A 107 -15.36 12.55 -17.22
CA HIS A 107 -16.07 11.43 -17.83
C HIS A 107 -16.43 10.45 -16.70
N LYS A 108 -17.70 10.51 -16.26
CA LYS A 108 -18.34 9.64 -15.25
C LYS A 108 -18.18 10.10 -13.79
N GLU A 109 -19.29 10.11 -13.06
CA GLU A 109 -19.47 10.70 -11.72
C GLU A 109 -18.38 10.33 -10.71
N LEU A 110 -17.94 11.34 -9.96
CA LEU A 110 -17.00 11.23 -8.86
C LEU A 110 -17.73 10.57 -7.67
N SER A 111 -17.50 9.29 -7.44
CA SER A 111 -17.85 8.59 -6.20
C SER A 111 -16.56 8.39 -5.41
N ILE A 112 -16.44 8.97 -4.20
CA ILE A 112 -15.22 8.95 -3.36
C ILE A 112 -15.39 7.94 -2.21
N GLU A 113 -14.43 7.00 -2.02
CA GLU A 113 -14.41 6.07 -0.88
C GLU A 113 -13.69 6.69 0.32
N VAL A 114 -14.44 7.19 1.30
CA VAL A 114 -13.95 7.56 2.66
C VAL A 114 -14.04 6.48 3.77
N LEU A 115 -13.59 5.21 3.66
CA LEU A 115 -13.83 4.08 4.62
C LEU A 115 -14.64 4.36 5.90
N PRO A 116 -15.82 3.75 6.13
CA PRO A 116 -16.66 4.12 7.26
C PRO A 116 -15.85 3.91 8.52
N ASN A 117 -15.80 4.95 9.36
CA ASN A 117 -15.73 4.70 10.78
C ASN A 117 -16.93 3.81 11.05
N PRO A 118 -16.77 2.52 11.45
CA PRO A 118 -17.89 1.91 12.13
C PRO A 118 -18.19 2.90 13.26
N GLU A 119 -19.45 3.29 13.42
CA GLU A 119 -19.88 3.78 14.72
C GLU A 119 -19.59 2.61 15.67
N LEU A 120 -18.37 2.58 16.18
CA LEU A 120 -17.90 1.62 17.13
C LEU A 120 -18.72 1.93 18.35
N GLU A 121 -19.77 1.15 18.58
CA GLU A 121 -20.67 1.17 19.74
C GLU A 121 -19.89 1.41 21.05
N GLY A 122 -19.55 2.67 21.35
CA GLY A 122 -18.68 3.05 22.46
C GLY A 122 -17.24 2.51 22.47
N LYS A 123 -16.66 1.98 21.38
CA LYS A 123 -15.26 1.47 21.39
C LYS A 123 -14.29 2.43 20.71
N THR A 124 -13.24 2.84 21.41
CA THR A 124 -12.15 3.65 20.84
C THR A 124 -11.09 2.77 20.20
N GLN A 125 -10.52 3.21 19.07
CA GLN A 125 -9.28 2.63 18.54
C GLN A 125 -8.22 2.69 19.63
N LYS A 126 -7.50 1.58 19.80
CA LYS A 126 -6.39 1.45 20.74
C LYS A 126 -5.23 0.74 20.05
N ILE A 127 -4.05 1.35 20.11
CA ILE A 127 -2.82 0.75 19.62
C ILE A 127 -1.89 0.59 20.82
N THR A 128 -1.58 -0.65 21.20
CA THR A 128 -0.67 -0.95 22.31
C THR A 128 0.68 -1.37 21.77
N LEU A 129 1.72 -0.72 22.26
CA LEU A 129 3.11 -0.99 21.92
C LEU A 129 3.84 -1.45 23.17
N THR A 130 4.55 -2.58 23.07
CA THR A 130 5.40 -3.10 24.15
C THR A 130 6.83 -3.19 23.66
N THR A 131 7.74 -2.57 24.39
CA THR A 131 9.17 -2.59 24.11
C THR A 131 9.91 -3.63 24.97
N THR A 132 11.18 -3.89 24.68
CA THR A 132 12.06 -4.60 25.62
C THR A 132 12.42 -3.70 26.81
N GLU A 133 12.79 -4.29 27.95
CA GLU A 133 13.25 -3.54 29.13
C GLU A 133 14.39 -2.55 28.81
N ALA A 134 15.26 -2.91 27.86
CA ALA A 134 16.40 -2.09 27.46
C ALA A 134 16.03 -0.79 26.72
N ALA A 135 14.76 -0.61 26.34
CA ALA A 135 14.23 0.59 25.69
C ALA A 135 13.55 1.56 26.67
N VAL A 136 13.26 1.13 27.91
CA VAL A 136 12.67 2.00 28.93
C VAL A 136 13.59 3.19 29.20
N GLY A 137 13.03 4.39 29.26
CA GLY A 137 13.77 5.65 29.45
C GLY A 137 14.58 6.12 28.24
N LYS A 138 14.55 5.41 27.10
CA LYS A 138 15.22 5.82 25.86
C LYS A 138 14.22 6.47 24.90
N PRO A 139 14.70 7.37 24.01
CA PRO A 139 13.85 7.99 23.01
C PRO A 139 13.45 6.98 21.93
N ILE A 140 12.14 6.86 21.71
CA ILE A 140 11.56 6.13 20.58
C ILE A 140 11.08 7.11 19.51
N GLY A 141 11.22 6.76 18.23
CA GLY A 141 10.70 7.59 17.14
C GLY A 141 9.25 7.23 16.85
N LEU A 142 8.35 8.19 17.00
CA LEU A 142 6.94 8.04 16.68
C LEU A 142 6.51 9.14 15.70
N GLU A 143 5.88 8.71 14.61
CA GLU A 143 5.08 9.57 13.74
C GLU A 143 3.65 9.06 13.84
N ILE A 144 2.76 9.89 14.37
CA ILE A 144 1.35 9.55 14.54
C ILE A 144 0.56 10.61 13.79
N LYS A 145 -0.24 10.19 12.81
CA LYS A 145 -1.22 11.08 12.19
C LYS A 145 -2.62 10.68 12.60
N ILE A 146 -3.36 11.65 13.10
CA ILE A 146 -4.69 11.49 13.67
C ILE A 146 -5.73 12.25 12.86
N ALA A 147 -6.97 11.79 12.91
CA ALA A 147 -8.10 12.49 12.32
C ALA A 147 -9.02 13.03 13.42
N GLY A 148 -8.97 14.34 13.68
CA GLY A 148 -9.68 15.00 14.79
C GLY A 148 -8.78 15.24 16.00
N ASP A 149 -9.38 15.64 17.12
CA ASP A 149 -8.64 16.21 18.26
C ASP A 149 -8.67 15.31 19.52
N ASP A 150 -9.18 14.09 19.43
CA ASP A 150 -9.47 13.21 20.58
C ASP A 150 -8.36 12.20 20.91
N ALA A 151 -7.27 12.18 20.14
CA ALA A 151 -6.18 11.24 20.36
C ALA A 151 -5.31 11.60 21.56
N TRP A 152 -4.78 10.57 22.23
CA TRP A 152 -3.82 10.73 23.32
C TRP A 152 -2.94 9.49 23.50
N ILE A 153 -1.81 9.67 24.19
CA ILE A 153 -0.83 8.62 24.45
C ILE A 153 -0.84 8.32 25.94
N ASP A 154 -1.25 7.12 26.29
CA ASP A 154 -1.18 6.51 27.61
C ASP A 154 0.24 5.97 27.85
N LEU A 155 1.09 6.79 28.47
CA LEU A 155 2.52 6.55 28.61
C LEU A 155 2.85 5.45 29.60
N ASN A 156 1.96 5.19 30.55
CA ASN A 156 2.12 4.19 31.61
C ASN A 156 1.18 2.99 31.44
N ASN A 157 0.35 2.99 30.41
CA ASN A 157 -0.62 1.96 30.05
C ASN A 157 -1.66 1.67 31.17
N ASN A 158 -2.08 2.70 31.91
CA ASN A 158 -3.08 2.56 32.98
C ASN A 158 -4.53 2.75 32.50
N GLY A 159 -4.74 3.16 31.25
CA GLY A 159 -6.06 3.42 30.65
C GLY A 159 -6.71 4.73 31.06
N VAL A 160 -5.97 5.65 31.70
CA VAL A 160 -6.44 6.96 32.17
C VAL A 160 -5.54 8.04 31.58
N LYS A 161 -6.13 9.12 31.05
CA LYS A 161 -5.38 10.26 30.53
C LYS A 161 -4.82 11.09 31.69
N ASP A 162 -3.54 10.88 32.00
CA ASP A 162 -2.83 11.53 33.11
C ASP A 162 -2.26 12.91 32.71
N GLU A 163 -1.85 13.69 33.71
CA GLU A 163 -1.16 14.96 33.49
C GLU A 163 0.17 14.75 32.75
N GLY A 164 0.40 15.49 31.65
CA GLY A 164 1.58 15.34 30.77
C GLY A 164 1.35 14.51 29.51
N GLU A 165 0.32 13.66 29.47
CA GLU A 165 0.02 12.81 28.31
C GLU A 165 -0.64 13.58 27.16
N ALA A 166 -1.35 14.67 27.48
CA ALA A 166 -1.93 15.57 26.49
C ALA A 166 -0.83 16.31 25.71
N GLU A 167 0.25 16.69 26.38
CA GLU A 167 1.43 17.31 25.77
C GLU A 167 2.16 16.30 24.88
N ALA A 168 2.34 15.06 25.36
CA ALA A 168 2.93 13.98 24.56
C ALA A 168 2.15 13.72 23.27
N ALA A 169 0.82 13.76 23.32
CA ALA A 169 -0.03 13.61 22.14
C ALA A 169 0.23 14.71 21.09
N LYS A 170 0.35 15.97 21.53
CA LYS A 170 0.66 17.12 20.63
C LYS A 170 2.01 17.01 19.96
N THR A 171 3.00 16.40 20.64
CA THR A 171 4.33 16.22 20.05
C THR A 171 4.34 15.16 18.94
N ALA A 172 3.44 14.18 18.96
CA ALA A 172 3.50 13.06 18.03
C ALA A 172 3.01 13.37 16.59
N GLU A 173 2.39 14.53 16.36
CA GLU A 173 1.78 14.91 15.08
C GLU A 173 2.77 15.22 13.94
N LEU A 174 4.07 15.41 14.23
CA LEU A 174 5.03 15.95 13.27
C LEU A 174 6.40 15.21 13.18
N GLU A 175 6.48 13.95 13.63
CA GLU A 175 7.71 13.13 13.76
C GLU A 175 8.59 13.52 14.97
N GLU A 176 8.35 12.90 16.13
CA GLU A 176 9.08 13.24 17.36
C GLU A 176 9.69 12.04 18.09
N ARG A 177 10.64 12.35 18.96
CA ARG A 177 11.27 11.38 19.87
C ARG A 177 10.63 11.45 21.26
N LEU A 178 10.06 10.34 21.72
CA LEU A 178 9.40 10.23 23.02
C LEU A 178 10.20 9.35 23.98
N ASN A 179 10.46 9.82 25.20
CA ASN A 179 11.06 9.00 26.24
C ASN A 179 9.97 8.20 26.96
N LEU A 180 10.02 6.87 26.86
CA LEU A 180 9.02 6.02 27.49
C LEU A 180 9.30 5.85 28.99
N PRO A 181 8.37 6.23 29.89
CA PRO A 181 8.53 6.00 31.33
C PRO A 181 8.30 4.53 31.70
N ALA A 182 7.60 3.77 30.85
CA ALA A 182 7.27 2.38 31.04
C ALA A 182 7.55 1.56 29.78
N LYS A 183 7.61 0.25 29.93
CA LYS A 183 7.84 -0.70 28.82
C LYS A 183 6.70 -0.70 27.80
N THR A 184 5.47 -0.57 28.30
CA THR A 184 4.23 -0.64 27.53
C THR A 184 3.54 0.70 27.60
N PHE A 185 3.05 1.15 26.45
CA PHE A 185 2.24 2.36 26.31
C PHE A 185 1.15 2.11 25.28
N SER A 186 0.09 2.91 25.32
CA SER A 186 -1.02 2.81 24.38
C SER A 186 -1.33 4.15 23.73
N ILE A 187 -1.80 4.12 22.49
CA ILE A 187 -2.32 5.27 21.78
C ILE A 187 -3.81 5.06 21.60
N TYR A 188 -4.59 6.03 22.05
CA TYR A 188 -6.05 6.06 21.90
C TYR A 188 -6.46 7.14 20.92
N GLY A 189 -7.63 6.95 20.30
CA GLY A 189 -8.21 7.91 19.36
C GLY A 189 -7.94 7.53 17.90
N ARG A 190 -8.41 8.37 16.98
CA ARG A 190 -8.51 8.04 15.55
C ARG A 190 -7.18 8.21 14.80
N VAL A 191 -6.28 7.26 14.99
CA VAL A 191 -4.98 7.17 14.30
C VAL A 191 -5.17 6.52 12.92
N TYR A 192 -4.85 7.26 11.87
CA TYR A 192 -4.90 6.74 10.50
C TYR A 192 -3.52 6.37 9.92
N SER A 193 -2.44 6.93 10.48
CA SER A 193 -1.07 6.58 10.12
C SER A 193 -0.23 6.44 11.37
N LEU A 194 0.46 5.31 11.50
CA LEU A 194 1.44 5.07 12.55
C LEU A 194 2.77 4.63 11.93
N VAL A 195 3.83 5.38 12.23
CA VAL A 195 5.22 4.96 11.96
C VAL A 195 5.97 4.86 13.27
N VAL A 196 6.58 3.69 13.49
CA VAL A 196 7.37 3.38 14.68
C VAL A 196 8.81 3.10 14.25
N ARG A 197 9.75 3.89 14.76
CA ARG A 197 11.18 3.83 14.44
C ARG A 197 12.01 3.75 15.71
N TYR A 198 13.20 3.15 15.62
CA TYR A 198 14.18 3.11 16.72
C TYR A 198 13.65 2.45 18.00
N THR A 199 12.69 1.54 17.87
CA THR A 199 12.12 0.82 19.00
C THR A 199 12.71 -0.58 19.03
N LYS A 200 13.18 -1.02 20.21
CA LYS A 200 13.27 -2.46 20.51
C LYS A 200 11.88 -2.97 20.84
N LEU A 201 10.93 -2.81 19.93
CA LEU A 201 9.54 -3.22 20.08
C LEU A 201 9.47 -4.74 20.11
N SER A 202 8.89 -5.33 21.15
CA SER A 202 8.71 -6.77 21.27
C SER A 202 7.29 -7.21 20.88
N ALA A 203 6.30 -6.34 21.02
CA ALA A 203 4.92 -6.62 20.61
C ALA A 203 4.18 -5.35 20.15
N LEU A 204 3.26 -5.55 19.20
CA LEU A 204 2.35 -4.54 18.66
C LEU A 204 0.94 -5.14 18.59
N LYS A 205 -0.02 -4.45 19.18
CA LYS A 205 -1.44 -4.82 19.12
C LYS A 205 -2.25 -3.62 18.64
N VAL A 206 -3.15 -3.85 17.68
CA VAL A 206 -4.12 -2.85 17.21
C VAL A 206 -5.51 -3.41 17.45
N GLU A 207 -6.33 -2.66 18.18
CA GLU A 207 -7.70 -2.98 18.51
C GLU A 207 -8.61 -1.91 17.92
N ASN A 208 -9.64 -2.33 17.17
CA ASN A 208 -10.56 -1.44 16.47
C ASN A 208 -9.85 -0.43 15.54
N GLY A 209 -8.82 -0.87 14.83
CA GLY A 209 -7.98 -0.05 13.94
C GLY A 209 -8.61 0.28 12.59
N TYR A 210 -9.92 0.50 12.53
CA TYR A 210 -10.66 0.76 11.28
C TYR A 210 -10.24 2.06 10.58
N ALA A 211 -9.68 3.02 11.32
CA ALA A 211 -9.14 4.24 10.73
C ALA A 211 -7.72 4.06 10.16
N LEU A 212 -6.98 3.01 10.58
CA LEU A 212 -5.57 2.83 10.26
C LEU A 212 -5.39 2.38 8.80
N THR A 213 -4.80 3.25 7.98
CA THR A 213 -4.50 2.98 6.56
C THR A 213 -3.02 2.76 6.32
N ARG A 214 -2.16 3.29 7.19
CA ARG A 214 -0.69 3.11 7.14
C ARG A 214 -0.14 2.61 8.48
N LEU A 215 0.59 1.51 8.43
CA LEU A 215 1.33 0.97 9.57
C LEU A 215 2.76 0.60 9.15
N HIS A 216 3.71 1.40 9.59
CA HIS A 216 5.13 1.14 9.36
C HIS A 216 5.81 0.89 10.71
N CYS A 217 6.26 -0.34 10.93
CA CYS A 217 6.93 -0.72 12.15
C CYS A 217 8.25 -1.43 11.80
N SER A 218 9.36 -0.71 11.92
CA SER A 218 10.70 -1.26 11.81
C SER A 218 11.27 -1.46 13.21
N SER A 219 11.39 -2.71 13.66
CA SER A 219 12.04 -3.03 14.93
C SER A 219 12.94 -4.25 14.79
N ASP A 220 14.07 -4.18 15.46
CA ASP A 220 15.08 -5.23 15.60
C ASP A 220 14.77 -6.24 16.71
N ALA A 221 13.68 -6.05 17.46
CA ALA A 221 13.35 -6.88 18.62
C ALA A 221 11.94 -7.49 18.55
N LEU A 222 11.27 -7.42 17.39
CA LEU A 222 9.94 -8.01 17.20
C LEU A 222 10.03 -9.54 17.15
N GLN A 223 10.07 -10.15 18.33
CA GLN A 223 10.04 -11.60 18.52
C GLN A 223 8.61 -12.13 18.44
N GLU A 224 7.65 -11.45 19.07
CA GLU A 224 6.26 -11.92 19.16
C GLU A 224 5.31 -11.17 18.22
N PHE A 225 5.75 -10.83 17.01
CA PHE A 225 4.83 -10.25 16.04
C PHE A 225 3.87 -11.32 15.52
N ARG A 226 2.58 -11.16 15.83
CA ARG A 226 1.53 -11.98 15.25
C ARG A 226 0.65 -11.07 14.42
N VAL A 227 0.50 -11.42 13.15
CA VAL A 227 -0.43 -10.69 12.27
C VAL A 227 -1.78 -10.59 12.95
N ALA A 228 -2.25 -11.67 13.60
CA ALA A 228 -3.53 -11.77 14.31
C ALA A 228 -3.79 -10.68 15.37
N ASP A 229 -2.75 -10.01 15.90
CA ASP A 229 -2.88 -8.93 16.87
C ASP A 229 -3.21 -7.57 16.22
N LEU A 230 -3.30 -7.53 14.89
CA LEU A 230 -3.67 -6.34 14.12
C LEU A 230 -5.11 -6.43 13.61
N ASP A 231 -6.03 -5.81 14.34
CA ASP A 231 -7.41 -5.56 13.90
C ASP A 231 -7.50 -4.22 13.16
N CYS A 232 -7.07 -4.22 11.89
CA CYS A 232 -7.08 -3.04 11.00
C CYS A 232 -7.45 -3.43 9.56
N PRO A 233 -8.73 -3.75 9.27
CA PRO A 233 -9.16 -4.28 7.96
C PRO A 233 -8.99 -3.30 6.79
N ASN A 234 -8.79 -2.02 7.11
CA ASN A 234 -8.66 -0.92 6.17
C ASN A 234 -7.21 -0.55 5.83
N LEU A 235 -6.25 -1.36 6.30
CA LEU A 235 -4.84 -1.14 6.08
C LEU A 235 -4.49 -1.24 4.59
N ARG A 236 -3.82 -0.20 4.06
CA ARG A 236 -3.38 -0.10 2.67
C ARG A 236 -1.87 -0.22 2.53
N GLU A 237 -1.15 0.27 3.53
CA GLU A 237 0.31 0.26 3.57
C GLU A 237 0.79 -0.46 4.84
N LEU A 238 1.53 -1.54 4.63
CA LEU A 238 2.13 -2.33 5.71
C LEU A 238 3.62 -2.45 5.47
N SER A 239 4.40 -1.93 6.41
CA SER A 239 5.84 -2.18 6.46
C SER A 239 6.21 -2.79 7.80
N LEU A 240 6.85 -3.97 7.79
CA LEU A 240 7.22 -4.68 9.01
C LEU A 240 8.68 -5.16 8.95
N GLY A 241 9.41 -4.96 10.04
CA GLY A 241 10.65 -5.69 10.33
C GLY A 241 10.33 -6.95 11.12
N LEU A 242 10.53 -8.13 10.54
CA LEU A 242 10.11 -9.41 11.14
C LEU A 242 11.30 -10.34 11.38
N ASN A 243 11.32 -10.95 12.57
CA ASN A 243 12.38 -11.83 13.01
C ASN A 243 11.93 -13.27 13.31
N GLU A 244 10.64 -13.65 13.37
CA GLU A 244 10.26 -15.00 13.88
C GLU A 244 9.08 -15.73 13.19
N SER A 245 8.56 -15.26 12.05
CA SER A 245 7.47 -15.97 11.37
C SER A 245 7.96 -16.83 10.21
N ARG A 246 7.68 -18.14 10.20
CA ARG A 246 7.97 -19.03 9.05
C ARG A 246 7.03 -18.81 7.87
N THR A 247 5.76 -18.57 8.16
CA THR A 247 4.71 -18.31 7.17
C THR A 247 3.96 -17.05 7.57
N LEU A 248 3.98 -16.04 6.71
CA LEU A 248 3.29 -14.78 6.94
C LEU A 248 1.96 -14.77 6.18
N ASP A 249 0.86 -14.99 6.90
CA ASP A 249 -0.50 -14.90 6.36
C ASP A 249 -1.08 -13.49 6.54
N LEU A 250 -1.26 -12.79 5.43
CA LEU A 250 -1.75 -11.41 5.40
C LEU A 250 -3.22 -11.31 5.01
N THR A 251 -3.92 -12.41 4.72
CA THR A 251 -5.29 -12.45 4.13
C THR A 251 -6.34 -11.62 4.85
N ARG A 252 -6.09 -11.22 6.10
CA ARG A 252 -6.94 -10.31 6.88
C ARG A 252 -6.80 -8.82 6.52
N PHE A 253 -5.92 -8.47 5.59
CA PHE A 253 -5.76 -7.11 5.06
C PHE A 253 -6.27 -7.02 3.61
N PRO A 254 -7.58 -7.11 3.38
CA PRO A 254 -8.17 -7.22 2.04
C PRO A 254 -7.94 -5.97 1.15
N ASN A 255 -7.57 -4.85 1.76
CA ASN A 255 -7.36 -3.57 1.09
C ASN A 255 -5.87 -3.20 0.94
N LEU A 256 -4.95 -4.14 1.20
CA LEU A 256 -3.52 -3.86 1.16
C LEU A 256 -3.05 -3.62 -0.29
N THR A 257 -2.43 -2.46 -0.52
CA THR A 257 -1.91 -2.03 -1.82
C THR A 257 -0.39 -2.03 -1.83
N GLU A 258 0.24 -1.84 -0.67
CA GLU A 258 1.69 -1.82 -0.54
C GLU A 258 2.15 -2.65 0.66
N LEU A 259 3.10 -3.55 0.37
CA LEU A 259 3.70 -4.43 1.36
C LEU A 259 5.22 -4.32 1.30
N SER A 260 5.83 -4.04 2.45
CA SER A 260 7.27 -4.12 2.65
C SER A 260 7.59 -5.00 3.85
N ILE A 261 8.28 -6.11 3.63
CA ILE A 261 8.77 -6.96 4.71
C ILE A 261 10.29 -6.94 4.67
N SER A 262 10.93 -6.61 5.80
CA SER A 262 12.38 -6.66 5.95
C SER A 262 12.78 -7.49 7.15
N ASN A 263 14.04 -7.94 7.19
CA ASN A 263 14.65 -8.34 8.45
C ASN A 263 14.59 -7.17 9.44
N GLY A 264 14.22 -7.43 10.68
CA GLY A 264 14.24 -6.43 11.74
C GLY A 264 15.66 -6.03 12.15
N ASN A 265 16.63 -6.93 11.94
CA ASN A 265 17.99 -6.79 12.45
C ASN A 265 18.91 -6.00 11.49
N SER A 266 18.62 -4.72 11.25
CA SER A 266 19.43 -3.89 10.33
C SER A 266 20.83 -3.51 10.83
N ILE A 267 21.32 -4.05 11.96
CA ILE A 267 22.62 -3.70 12.56
C ILE A 267 23.33 -4.95 13.11
N GLY A 268 24.12 -5.62 12.26
CA GLY A 268 25.32 -6.37 12.69
C GLY A 268 25.13 -7.65 13.50
N LEU A 269 23.95 -8.28 13.49
CA LEU A 269 23.75 -9.63 14.06
C LEU A 269 23.35 -10.62 12.97
N VAL A 270 23.83 -11.86 13.14
CA VAL A 270 24.03 -12.92 12.13
C VAL A 270 22.76 -13.70 11.79
N ASP A 271 21.62 -13.32 12.37
CA ASP A 271 20.39 -14.10 12.21
C ASP A 271 19.61 -13.61 10.98
N PRO A 272 19.45 -14.45 9.95
CA PRO A 272 18.62 -14.12 8.79
C PRO A 272 17.18 -13.89 9.25
N GLY A 273 16.39 -13.17 8.45
CA GLY A 273 14.94 -13.17 8.62
C GLY A 273 14.39 -14.60 8.67
N ASN A 274 13.15 -14.77 9.11
CA ASN A 274 12.57 -16.10 9.28
C ASN A 274 11.39 -16.41 8.33
N VAL A 275 10.98 -15.46 7.49
CA VAL A 275 9.85 -15.62 6.57
C VAL A 275 10.25 -16.46 5.36
N GLU A 276 9.80 -17.71 5.33
CA GLU A 276 10.05 -18.65 4.23
C GLU A 276 8.93 -18.66 3.18
N SER A 277 7.71 -18.25 3.54
CA SER A 277 6.53 -18.19 2.67
C SER A 277 5.59 -17.05 3.08
N ILE A 278 4.94 -16.43 2.09
CA ILE A 278 4.00 -15.32 2.29
C ILE A 278 2.70 -15.66 1.58
N ILE A 279 1.59 -15.58 2.31
CA ILE A 279 0.24 -15.63 1.74
C ILE A 279 -0.23 -14.18 1.60
N LEU A 280 -0.16 -13.68 0.38
CA LEU A 280 -0.52 -12.31 0.05
C LEU A 280 -2.05 -12.10 0.11
N PRO A 281 -2.53 -10.88 0.43
CA PRO A 281 -3.89 -10.72 0.92
C PRO A 281 -4.93 -10.27 -0.10
N SER A 282 -4.51 -9.63 -1.19
CA SER A 282 -5.43 -8.85 -2.02
C SER A 282 -4.94 -8.63 -3.45
N LYS A 283 -5.83 -8.82 -4.42
CA LYS A 283 -5.61 -8.49 -5.84
C LYS A 283 -5.25 -7.00 -6.09
N TYR A 284 -5.40 -6.12 -5.09
CA TYR A 284 -5.05 -4.70 -5.16
C TYR A 284 -3.58 -4.40 -4.87
N LEU A 285 -2.76 -5.40 -4.56
CA LEU A 285 -1.35 -5.18 -4.29
C LEU A 285 -0.63 -4.65 -5.54
N VAL A 286 -0.12 -3.43 -5.45
CA VAL A 286 0.61 -2.75 -6.53
C VAL A 286 2.10 -2.63 -6.25
N LYS A 287 2.51 -2.70 -4.98
CA LYS A 287 3.93 -2.72 -4.58
C LYS A 287 4.23 -3.82 -3.59
N LEU A 288 5.26 -4.61 -3.90
CA LEU A 288 5.80 -5.64 -3.03
C LEU A 288 7.30 -5.46 -2.88
N LYS A 289 7.75 -5.35 -1.64
CA LYS A 289 9.16 -5.35 -1.27
C LYS A 289 9.43 -6.42 -0.22
N VAL A 290 10.42 -7.27 -0.46
CA VAL A 290 10.90 -8.27 0.50
C VAL A 290 12.43 -8.16 0.59
N VAL A 291 12.96 -7.98 1.79
CA VAL A 291 14.40 -7.75 2.03
C VAL A 291 14.91 -8.66 3.14
N GLU A 292 15.99 -9.39 2.87
CA GLU A 292 16.71 -10.21 3.86
C GLU A 292 15.79 -11.23 4.56
N GLN A 293 14.93 -11.87 3.77
CA GLN A 293 14.04 -12.93 4.25
C GLN A 293 14.32 -14.21 3.46
N PRO A 294 14.38 -15.39 4.10
CA PRO A 294 14.67 -16.67 3.48
C PRO A 294 13.48 -17.21 2.67
N LEU A 295 12.77 -16.33 1.97
CA LEU A 295 11.58 -16.59 1.18
C LEU A 295 11.92 -17.59 0.08
N ARG A 296 11.24 -18.74 0.06
CA ARG A 296 11.53 -19.86 -0.85
C ARG A 296 10.54 -19.96 -2.01
N GLU A 297 9.37 -19.38 -1.84
CA GLU A 297 8.30 -19.34 -2.82
C GLU A 297 7.60 -17.97 -2.78
N LEU A 298 7.10 -17.54 -3.92
CA LEU A 298 6.30 -16.34 -4.06
C LEU A 298 5.29 -16.57 -5.19
N ASP A 299 4.01 -16.63 -4.84
CA ASP A 299 2.92 -16.77 -5.81
C ASP A 299 2.38 -15.38 -6.18
N LEU A 300 2.58 -15.00 -7.45
CA LEU A 300 2.08 -13.75 -8.02
C LEU A 300 0.84 -13.94 -8.91
N SER A 301 0.29 -15.16 -9.00
CA SER A 301 -0.81 -15.50 -9.93
C SER A 301 -2.07 -14.65 -9.76
N GLY A 302 -2.33 -14.16 -8.55
CA GLY A 302 -3.47 -13.30 -8.22
C GLY A 302 -3.24 -11.79 -8.34
N TYR A 303 -2.08 -11.35 -8.85
CA TYR A 303 -1.62 -9.94 -8.73
C TYR A 303 -1.29 -9.30 -10.08
N PRO A 304 -2.26 -9.23 -11.03
CA PRO A 304 -1.99 -8.79 -12.40
C PRO A 304 -1.58 -7.31 -12.52
N CYS A 305 -1.89 -6.49 -11.51
CA CYS A 305 -1.64 -5.05 -11.50
C CYS A 305 -0.40 -4.67 -10.67
N LEU A 306 0.40 -5.64 -10.20
CA LEU A 306 1.65 -5.37 -9.48
C LEU A 306 2.60 -4.58 -10.40
N SER A 307 2.98 -3.37 -9.98
CA SER A 307 3.79 -2.43 -10.78
C SER A 307 5.19 -2.20 -10.21
N TRP A 308 5.44 -2.65 -8.97
CA TRP A 308 6.73 -2.56 -8.33
C TRP A 308 7.02 -3.83 -7.52
N LEU A 309 8.06 -4.56 -7.91
CA LEU A 309 8.55 -5.74 -7.21
C LEU A 309 10.02 -5.54 -6.86
N SER A 310 10.35 -5.62 -5.58
CA SER A 310 11.72 -5.55 -5.09
C SER A 310 12.02 -6.73 -4.17
N LEU A 311 12.97 -7.58 -4.57
CA LEU A 311 13.38 -8.74 -3.80
C LEU A 311 14.88 -8.66 -3.57
N ILE A 312 15.29 -8.58 -2.31
CA ILE A 312 16.68 -8.42 -1.90
C ILE A 312 17.01 -9.53 -0.92
N ASP A 313 18.09 -10.27 -1.17
CA ASP A 313 18.58 -11.36 -0.32
C ASP A 313 17.45 -12.32 0.09
N THR A 314 16.94 -13.05 -0.92
CA THR A 314 15.91 -14.08 -0.75
C THR A 314 16.43 -15.46 -1.16
N HIS A 315 15.73 -16.52 -0.73
CA HIS A 315 16.06 -17.91 -1.02
C HIS A 315 15.21 -18.50 -2.16
N LEU A 316 14.60 -17.65 -2.99
CA LEU A 316 13.82 -18.06 -4.14
C LEU A 316 14.72 -18.81 -5.13
N LYS A 317 14.24 -19.96 -5.62
CA LYS A 317 14.93 -20.70 -6.70
C LYS A 317 14.46 -20.29 -8.09
N SER A 318 13.23 -19.84 -8.18
CA SER A 318 12.61 -19.34 -9.39
C SER A 318 11.65 -18.22 -9.04
N LEU A 319 11.46 -17.29 -9.96
CA LEU A 319 10.47 -16.22 -9.86
C LEU A 319 9.63 -16.18 -11.13
N ASP A 320 8.31 -16.17 -10.99
CA ASP A 320 7.39 -16.00 -12.11
C ASP A 320 6.62 -14.68 -11.98
N VAL A 321 6.90 -13.76 -12.90
CA VAL A 321 6.28 -12.42 -12.99
C VAL A 321 5.33 -12.34 -14.19
N SER A 322 5.15 -13.43 -14.94
CA SER A 322 4.20 -13.45 -16.06
C SER A 322 2.74 -13.12 -15.70
N PRO A 323 2.25 -13.36 -14.46
CA PRO A 323 0.92 -12.91 -14.08
C PRO A 323 0.75 -11.39 -14.05
N CYS A 324 1.81 -10.63 -13.80
CA CYS A 324 1.83 -9.15 -13.67
C CYS A 324 1.72 -8.46 -15.04
N SER A 325 0.68 -8.81 -15.79
CA SER A 325 0.49 -8.51 -17.20
C SER A 325 -0.29 -7.22 -17.46
N LYS A 326 -1.04 -6.74 -16.47
CA LYS A 326 -1.91 -5.57 -16.59
C LYS A 326 -1.32 -4.31 -15.95
N ALA A 327 -0.13 -4.38 -15.36
CA ALA A 327 0.55 -3.20 -14.86
C ALA A 327 1.01 -2.32 -16.03
N ARG A 328 0.65 -1.02 -16.03
CA ARG A 328 1.06 -0.07 -17.07
C ARG A 328 2.57 0.01 -17.23
N ASN A 329 3.26 0.20 -16.10
CA ASN A 329 4.71 0.10 -15.99
C ASN A 329 5.01 -0.90 -14.88
N LEU A 330 5.97 -1.79 -15.11
CA LEU A 330 6.43 -2.74 -14.11
C LEU A 330 7.91 -2.52 -13.84
N ASN A 331 8.27 -2.35 -12.57
CA ASN A 331 9.66 -2.30 -12.13
C ASN A 331 9.98 -3.58 -11.37
N VAL A 332 11.01 -4.31 -11.82
CA VAL A 332 11.49 -5.52 -11.15
C VAL A 332 12.93 -5.30 -10.72
N PHE A 333 13.15 -5.23 -9.40
CA PHE A 333 14.46 -5.07 -8.79
C PHE A 333 14.83 -6.31 -7.99
N LEU A 334 15.85 -7.04 -8.44
CA LEU A 334 16.39 -8.21 -7.77
C LEU A 334 17.83 -7.95 -7.35
N ARG A 335 18.16 -8.22 -6.09
CA ARG A 335 19.51 -8.05 -5.58
C ARG A 335 19.89 -9.18 -4.64
N ASP A 336 21.12 -9.66 -4.73
CA ASP A 336 21.69 -10.66 -3.81
C ASP A 336 20.87 -11.96 -3.68
N CYS A 337 19.97 -12.25 -4.63
CA CYS A 337 19.13 -13.46 -4.63
C CYS A 337 19.97 -14.66 -5.09
N SER A 338 20.84 -15.11 -4.19
CA SER A 338 21.92 -16.04 -4.47
C SER A 338 21.47 -17.44 -4.88
N MET A 339 20.22 -17.82 -4.60
CA MET A 339 19.65 -19.13 -4.94
C MET A 339 18.78 -19.12 -6.21
N LEU A 340 18.54 -17.94 -6.78
CA LEU A 340 17.62 -17.74 -7.90
C LEU A 340 18.26 -18.27 -9.18
N ALA A 341 17.72 -19.35 -9.73
CA ALA A 341 18.22 -20.01 -10.92
C ALA A 341 17.52 -19.54 -12.21
N SER A 342 16.24 -19.16 -12.12
CA SER A 342 15.45 -18.71 -13.26
C SER A 342 14.45 -17.61 -12.92
N VAL A 343 14.16 -16.74 -13.90
CA VAL A 343 13.09 -15.74 -13.83
C VAL A 343 12.25 -15.80 -15.09
N ASN A 344 10.93 -15.88 -14.94
CA ASN A 344 9.98 -15.70 -16.03
C ASN A 344 9.42 -14.27 -16.00
N LEU A 345 9.91 -13.43 -16.92
CA LEU A 345 9.46 -12.06 -17.14
C LEU A 345 8.49 -11.94 -18.31
N ALA A 346 8.11 -13.02 -19.00
CA ALA A 346 7.22 -12.97 -20.16
C ALA A 346 5.77 -12.63 -19.76
N ASN A 347 5.52 -11.37 -19.44
CA ASN A 347 4.25 -10.84 -18.93
C ASN A 347 3.38 -10.20 -20.02
N GLY A 348 3.80 -10.24 -21.28
CA GLY A 348 3.13 -9.56 -22.39
C GLY A 348 3.29 -8.04 -22.42
N ASN A 349 4.10 -7.47 -21.52
CA ASN A 349 4.32 -6.02 -21.39
C ASN A 349 5.81 -5.66 -21.23
N ASN A 350 6.74 -6.48 -21.74
CA ASN A 350 8.18 -6.25 -21.57
C ASN A 350 8.68 -4.89 -22.10
N THR A 351 7.98 -4.27 -23.05
CA THR A 351 8.28 -2.91 -23.52
C THR A 351 8.16 -1.85 -22.43
N ASN A 352 7.22 -2.01 -21.50
CA ASN A 352 6.98 -1.12 -20.35
C ASN A 352 7.47 -1.72 -19.01
N THR A 353 8.27 -2.79 -19.08
CA THR A 353 8.94 -3.35 -17.92
C THR A 353 10.37 -2.83 -17.84
N ASP A 354 10.76 -2.33 -16.67
CA ASP A 354 12.14 -2.03 -16.29
C ASP A 354 12.67 -3.10 -15.32
N VAL A 355 13.90 -3.55 -15.56
CA VAL A 355 14.47 -4.72 -14.89
C VAL A 355 15.91 -4.42 -14.50
N GLU A 356 16.15 -4.57 -13.20
CA GLU A 356 17.46 -4.45 -12.59
C GLU A 356 17.75 -5.69 -11.73
N ILE A 357 18.78 -6.45 -12.11
CA ILE A 357 19.19 -7.68 -11.43
C ILE A 357 20.68 -7.60 -11.11
N TYR A 358 20.99 -7.53 -9.81
CA TYR A 358 22.36 -7.46 -9.30
C TYR A 358 22.68 -8.66 -8.42
N ASP A 359 23.92 -9.16 -8.51
CA ASP A 359 24.49 -10.13 -7.58
C ASP A 359 23.67 -11.43 -7.35
N CYS A 360 22.83 -11.79 -8.32
CA CYS A 360 22.08 -13.05 -8.37
C CYS A 360 22.93 -14.14 -9.05
N LYS A 361 24.01 -14.56 -8.39
CA LYS A 361 25.10 -15.40 -8.96
C LYS A 361 24.67 -16.76 -9.55
N ASP A 362 23.60 -17.35 -9.03
CA ASP A 362 23.09 -18.64 -9.51
C ASP A 362 22.11 -18.50 -10.68
N LEU A 363 21.72 -17.28 -11.06
CA LEU A 363 20.78 -17.03 -12.15
C LEU A 363 21.39 -17.47 -13.47
N LYS A 364 20.72 -18.42 -14.15
CA LYS A 364 21.17 -18.97 -15.43
C LYS A 364 20.22 -18.66 -16.58
N CYS A 365 18.94 -18.42 -16.30
CA CYS A 365 17.95 -18.23 -17.35
C CYS A 365 16.93 -17.14 -17.03
N ILE A 366 16.67 -16.29 -18.01
CA ILE A 366 15.57 -15.31 -17.99
C ILE A 366 14.69 -15.59 -19.22
N LYS A 367 13.41 -15.85 -18.99
CA LYS A 367 12.41 -15.90 -20.06
C LYS A 367 11.78 -14.53 -20.22
N VAL A 368 11.66 -14.08 -21.47
CA VAL A 368 11.04 -12.81 -21.87
C VAL A 368 9.98 -13.05 -22.94
N ASP A 369 9.21 -12.01 -23.26
CA ASP A 369 8.22 -12.04 -24.32
C ASP A 369 8.85 -12.40 -25.66
N LYS A 370 8.08 -13.07 -26.52
CA LYS A 370 8.58 -13.56 -27.80
C LYS A 370 9.08 -12.40 -28.67
N GLY A 371 10.33 -12.47 -29.11
CA GLY A 371 10.96 -11.46 -29.96
C GLY A 371 11.40 -10.19 -29.21
N PHE A 372 11.25 -10.12 -27.89
CA PHE A 372 11.72 -8.99 -27.11
C PHE A 372 13.26 -8.96 -27.03
N ASP A 373 13.82 -7.75 -27.12
CA ASP A 373 15.24 -7.47 -26.90
C ASP A 373 15.43 -6.88 -25.49
N ALA A 374 16.10 -7.65 -24.63
CA ALA A 374 16.39 -7.28 -23.25
C ALA A 374 17.69 -6.47 -23.09
N SER A 375 18.30 -5.99 -24.18
CA SER A 375 19.55 -5.21 -24.15
C SER A 375 19.49 -3.92 -23.32
N LYS A 376 18.29 -3.35 -23.14
CA LYS A 376 18.07 -2.17 -22.29
C LYS A 376 18.07 -2.45 -20.78
N TRP A 377 17.93 -3.71 -20.37
CA TRP A 377 17.81 -4.07 -18.96
C TRP A 377 19.18 -4.24 -18.31
N THR A 378 19.24 -3.98 -17.01
CA THR A 378 20.45 -4.24 -16.21
C THR A 378 20.38 -5.66 -15.68
N ILE A 379 21.00 -6.61 -16.38
CA ILE A 379 20.99 -8.04 -16.04
C ILE A 379 22.40 -8.65 -16.03
N PRO A 380 22.64 -9.76 -15.31
CA PRO A 380 23.92 -10.45 -15.33
C PRO A 380 24.33 -10.88 -16.74
N THR A 381 25.59 -10.70 -17.10
CA THR A 381 26.12 -11.00 -18.45
C THR A 381 26.19 -12.49 -18.77
N ALA A 382 26.22 -13.36 -17.75
CA ALA A 382 26.35 -14.81 -17.89
C ALA A 382 24.98 -15.56 -17.89
N VAL A 383 23.90 -14.88 -18.24
CA VAL A 383 22.52 -15.42 -18.27
C VAL A 383 22.09 -15.74 -19.70
N THR A 384 21.38 -16.86 -19.86
CA THR A 384 20.67 -17.17 -21.10
C THR A 384 19.33 -16.45 -21.14
N ILE A 385 19.07 -15.69 -22.20
CA ILE A 385 17.78 -15.04 -22.43
C ILE A 385 16.97 -15.88 -23.40
N LYS A 386 15.74 -16.24 -23.02
CA LYS A 386 14.78 -17.00 -23.83
C LYS A 386 13.68 -16.08 -24.33
N ASN A 387 13.74 -15.72 -25.61
CA ASN A 387 12.74 -14.89 -26.31
C ASN A 387 12.07 -15.64 -27.48
N ASP A 388 12.19 -16.96 -27.51
CA ASP A 388 11.64 -17.85 -28.56
C ASP A 388 10.30 -18.51 -28.15
N GLY A 389 9.83 -18.23 -26.94
CA GLY A 389 8.63 -18.84 -26.34
C GLY A 389 8.92 -20.14 -25.56
N THR A 390 10.16 -20.61 -25.51
CA THR A 390 10.55 -21.76 -24.69
C THR A 390 10.68 -21.38 -23.22
N SER A 391 10.42 -22.33 -22.32
CA SER A 391 10.61 -22.14 -20.88
C SER A 391 12.08 -22.24 -20.49
N CYS A 392 12.45 -21.59 -19.39
CA CYS A 392 13.71 -21.87 -18.70
C CYS A 392 13.73 -23.33 -18.20
N PRO A 393 14.91 -23.98 -18.19
CA PRO A 393 15.07 -25.35 -17.72
C PRO A 393 14.80 -25.53 -16.23
#